data_AF-A0AAU8LR31-F1
#
_entry.id   AF-A0AAU8LR31-F1
#
_cell.length_a   1.000
_cell.length_b   1.000
_cell.length_c   1.000
_cell.angle_alpha   90.00
_cell.angle_beta   90.00
_cell.angle_gamma   90.00
#
_symmetry.space_group_name_H-M   'P 1'
#
loop_
_entity.id
_entity.type
_entity.pdbx_description
1 polymer ?
#
loop_
_entity_poly.entity_id
_entity_poly.type
_entity_poly.pdbx_seq_one_letter_code
_entity_poly.pdbx_strand_id
1 'polypeptide(L)'
;MFMIFKRKNSKEDLEKRIKKWLTHDEKIEVSVYEQLKARRSQFLVITNHRAILFESDLYGRLEDKSDKLWRQLLSAHLKQGVRFSSLDVFFFQHHDANYFHNPYQNQEPFDQHCWHLAGLNKEQAGKVYANLKSKECEWKEKRLEQYVELMKIPGRPGGMGGGMPPR
;
A
#
# COMPACT_ATOMS: atom_id res chain seq x y z
N MET A 1 -1.31 17.74 -39.18
CA MET A 1 0.03 17.88 -38.57
C MET A 1 -0.09 17.60 -37.08
N PHE A 2 0.29 16.41 -36.62
CA PHE A 2 0.21 16.05 -35.19
C PHE A 2 1.47 16.54 -34.48
N MET A 3 1.35 17.54 -33.60
CA MET A 3 2.43 17.93 -32.71
C MET A 3 2.59 16.88 -31.62
N ILE A 4 3.67 16.10 -31.69
CA ILE A 4 4.09 15.20 -30.63
C ILE A 4 4.82 16.05 -29.57
N PHE A 5 4.08 16.54 -28.57
CA PHE A 5 4.71 17.10 -27.37
C PHE A 5 5.35 15.95 -26.57
N LYS A 6 6.64 15.69 -26.81
CA LYS A 6 7.49 14.94 -25.86
C LYS A 6 7.70 15.82 -24.62
N ARG A 7 6.72 15.87 -23.71
CA ARG A 7 6.96 16.39 -22.35
C ARG A 7 7.77 15.36 -21.58
N LYS A 8 9.10 15.53 -21.61
CA LYS A 8 10.03 14.97 -20.62
C LYS A 8 9.72 15.70 -19.30
N ASN A 9 8.69 15.27 -18.56
CA ASN A 9 8.64 15.61 -17.14
C ASN A 9 9.81 14.86 -16.50
N SER A 10 10.86 15.58 -16.12
CA SER A 10 12.01 14.97 -15.46
C SER A 10 11.53 14.35 -14.14
N LYS A 11 12.11 13.21 -13.75
CA LYS A 11 11.80 12.54 -12.47
C LYS A 11 11.92 13.51 -11.29
N GLU A 12 12.86 14.44 -11.37
CA GLU A 12 13.14 15.48 -10.37
C GLU A 12 12.00 16.50 -10.22
N ASP A 13 11.36 16.91 -11.32
CA ASP A 13 10.23 17.85 -11.27
C ASP A 13 9.00 17.22 -10.63
N LEU A 14 8.80 15.92 -10.86
CA LEU A 14 7.72 15.19 -10.23
C LEU A 14 7.96 15.02 -8.73
N GLU A 15 9.18 14.65 -8.31
CA GLU A 15 9.53 14.54 -6.89
C GLU A 15 9.32 15.88 -6.15
N LYS A 16 9.70 17.02 -6.76
CA LYS A 16 9.42 18.35 -6.20
C LYS A 16 7.93 18.62 -6.03
N ARG A 17 7.10 18.15 -6.97
CA ARG A 17 5.65 18.30 -6.89
C ARG A 17 5.04 17.42 -5.81
N ILE A 18 5.48 16.16 -5.71
CA ILE A 18 5.04 15.21 -4.68
C ILE A 18 5.41 15.73 -3.29
N LYS A 19 6.60 16.31 -3.09
CA LYS A 19 7.02 16.86 -1.79
C LYS A 19 6.04 17.88 -1.20
N LYS A 20 5.24 18.58 -2.02
CA LYS A 20 4.22 19.52 -1.56
C LYS A 20 3.01 18.84 -0.89
N TRP A 21 2.83 17.55 -1.11
CA TRP A 21 1.76 16.72 -0.53
C TRP A 21 2.19 16.01 0.75
N LEU A 22 3.47 16.10 1.09
CA LEU A 22 4.05 15.46 2.26
C LEU A 22 3.99 16.40 3.46
N THR A 23 3.79 15.83 4.64
CA THR A 23 3.96 16.57 5.90
C THR A 23 5.45 16.88 6.12
N HIS A 24 5.78 17.80 7.04
CA HIS A 24 7.17 18.28 7.18
C HIS A 24 8.16 17.16 7.59
N ASP A 25 7.68 16.12 8.28
CA ASP A 25 8.47 14.98 8.76
C ASP A 25 8.50 13.80 7.77
N GLU A 26 7.70 13.89 6.71
CA GLU A 26 7.48 12.79 5.81
C GLU A 26 8.54 12.77 4.71
N LYS A 27 9.34 11.69 4.71
CA LYS A 27 10.44 11.46 3.78
C LYS A 27 10.05 10.36 2.79
N ILE A 28 10.33 10.61 1.51
CA ILE A 28 10.17 9.60 0.45
C ILE A 28 11.29 8.57 0.60
N GLU A 29 10.94 7.31 0.80
CA GLU A 29 11.88 6.19 0.85
C GLU A 29 12.06 5.59 -0.55
N VAL A 30 10.95 5.34 -1.24
CA VAL A 30 10.93 4.74 -2.58
C VAL A 30 9.80 5.35 -3.41
N SER A 31 10.05 5.58 -4.69
CA SER A 31 9.00 5.95 -5.64
C SER A 31 9.09 5.07 -6.89
N VAL A 32 7.94 4.67 -7.41
CA VAL A 32 7.84 3.88 -8.63
C VAL A 32 6.77 4.43 -9.55
N TYR A 33 7.04 4.32 -10.84
CA TYR A 33 6.22 4.82 -11.91
C TYR A 33 5.71 3.66 -12.75
N GLU A 34 4.39 3.59 -12.89
CA GLU A 34 3.74 2.74 -13.87
C GLU A 34 3.16 3.61 -14.98
N GLN A 35 3.63 3.36 -16.21
CA GLN A 35 3.02 3.94 -17.39
C GLN A 35 1.83 3.07 -17.82
N LEU A 36 0.61 3.49 -17.47
CA LEU A 36 -0.59 2.84 -17.97
C LEU A 36 -0.74 3.06 -19.49
N LYS A 37 -1.43 2.13 -20.16
CA LYS A 37 -1.79 2.28 -21.57
C LYS A 37 -2.64 3.54 -21.77
N ALA A 38 -2.42 4.22 -22.89
CA ALA A 38 -3.28 5.27 -23.42
C ALA A 38 -3.62 6.38 -22.43
N ARG A 39 -2.58 7.11 -21.96
CA ARG A 39 -2.65 8.53 -21.57
C ARG A 39 -2.75 8.86 -20.06
N ARG A 40 -2.72 7.85 -19.19
CA ARG A 40 -2.64 8.02 -17.74
C ARG A 40 -1.40 7.35 -17.20
N SER A 41 -0.94 7.77 -16.04
CA SER A 41 0.17 7.10 -15.37
C SER A 41 -0.04 7.09 -13.87
N GLN A 42 0.34 5.97 -13.26
CA GLN A 42 0.24 5.80 -11.82
C GLN A 42 1.62 5.91 -11.19
N PHE A 43 1.66 6.52 -10.02
CA PHE A 43 2.88 6.71 -9.25
C PHE A 43 2.62 6.25 -7.84
N LEU A 44 3.32 5.21 -7.40
CA LEU A 44 3.35 4.82 -6.01
C LEU A 44 4.52 5.53 -5.33
N VAL A 45 4.20 6.24 -4.26
CA VAL A 45 5.17 6.88 -3.37
C VAL A 45 5.10 6.19 -2.02
N ILE A 46 6.22 5.66 -1.58
CA ILE A 46 6.41 5.04 -0.27
C ILE A 46 7.17 6.04 0.59
N THR A 47 6.57 6.41 1.72
CA THR A 47 7.17 7.31 2.71
C THR A 47 7.43 6.58 4.03
N ASN A 48 8.11 7.23 4.96
CA ASN A 48 8.23 6.70 6.32
C ASN A 48 6.88 6.56 7.06
N HIS A 49 5.80 7.23 6.63
CA HIS A 49 4.49 7.22 7.29
C HIS A 49 3.40 6.42 6.55
N ARG A 50 3.39 6.46 5.21
CA ARG A 50 2.32 5.89 4.39
C ARG A 50 2.76 5.56 2.97
N ALA A 51 1.92 4.79 2.29
CA ALA A 51 1.94 4.65 0.85
C ALA A 51 0.90 5.60 0.23
N ILE A 52 1.27 6.28 -0.85
CA ILE A 52 0.38 7.18 -1.59
C ILE A 52 0.39 6.79 -3.06
N LEU A 53 -0.80 6.60 -3.62
CA LEU A 53 -1.00 6.33 -5.04
C LEU A 53 -1.49 7.60 -5.72
N PHE A 54 -0.65 8.16 -6.58
CA PHE A 54 -1.01 9.28 -7.44
C PHE A 54 -1.36 8.81 -8.85
N GLU A 55 -2.21 9.57 -9.52
CA GLU A 55 -2.43 9.45 -10.96
C GLU A 55 -2.04 10.77 -11.63
N SER A 56 -1.36 10.69 -12.78
CA SER A 56 -1.15 11.83 -13.66
C SER A 56 -1.97 11.68 -14.92
N ASP A 57 -2.65 12.76 -15.29
CA ASP A 57 -3.27 12.88 -16.62
C ASP A 57 -2.24 13.30 -17.69
N LEU A 58 -2.70 13.41 -18.94
CA LEU A 58 -1.91 13.85 -20.09
C LEU A 58 -1.35 15.26 -19.98
N TYR A 59 -2.04 16.13 -19.27
CA TYR A 59 -1.63 17.52 -19.08
C TYR A 59 -0.56 17.61 -17.98
N GLY A 60 -0.26 16.48 -17.32
CA GLY A 60 0.69 16.37 -16.23
C GLY A 60 0.08 16.81 -14.91
N ARG A 61 -1.24 16.95 -14.79
CA ARG A 61 -1.91 17.22 -13.51
C ARG A 61 -1.82 15.98 -12.65
N LEU A 62 -1.31 16.17 -11.43
CA LEU A 62 -1.15 15.11 -10.44
C LEU A 62 -2.39 15.13 -9.53
N GLU A 63 -3.01 13.97 -9.36
CA GLU A 63 -4.14 13.76 -8.47
C GLU A 63 -3.78 12.70 -7.43
N ASP A 64 -4.13 12.96 -6.17
CA ASP A 64 -4.13 11.94 -5.12
C ASP A 64 -5.33 11.02 -5.35
N LYS A 65 -5.08 9.72 -5.57
CA LYS A 65 -6.14 8.73 -5.73
C LYS A 65 -6.43 7.98 -4.44
N SER A 66 -5.40 7.68 -3.67
CA SER A 66 -5.54 6.93 -2.43
C SER A 66 -4.26 6.99 -1.62
N ASP A 67 -4.42 7.14 -0.30
CA ASP A 67 -3.34 7.01 0.66
C ASP A 67 -3.66 5.93 1.70
N LYS A 68 -2.62 5.22 2.16
CA LYS A 68 -2.73 4.11 3.11
C LYS A 68 -1.62 4.18 4.14
N LEU A 69 -1.99 4.24 5.41
CA LEU A 69 -1.05 4.18 6.52
C LEU A 69 -0.41 2.78 6.60
N TRP A 70 0.82 2.70 7.09
CA TRP A 70 1.51 1.41 7.21
C TRP A 70 0.80 0.42 8.14
N ARG A 71 0.10 0.91 9.17
CA ARG A 71 -0.76 0.07 10.02
C ARG A 71 -1.84 -0.69 9.25
N GLN A 72 -2.23 -0.17 8.08
CA GLN A 72 -3.23 -0.77 7.20
C GLN A 72 -2.64 -1.82 6.26
N LEU A 73 -1.30 -1.92 6.14
CA LEU A 73 -0.64 -2.88 5.25
C LEU A 73 -0.83 -4.31 5.76
N LEU A 74 -1.38 -5.18 4.90
CA LEU A 74 -1.59 -6.61 5.16
C LEU A 74 -0.46 -7.46 4.61
N SER A 75 -0.24 -7.35 3.30
CA SER A 75 0.78 -8.10 2.59
C SER A 75 1.17 -7.41 1.29
N ALA A 76 2.39 -7.69 0.84
CA ALA A 76 2.83 -7.37 -0.51
C ALA A 76 3.31 -8.64 -1.22
N HIS A 77 2.99 -8.77 -2.50
CA HIS A 77 3.36 -9.91 -3.34
C HIS A 77 3.98 -9.43 -4.64
N LEU A 78 5.12 -10.03 -5.01
CA LEU A 78 5.83 -9.75 -6.26
C LEU A 78 5.61 -10.90 -7.23
N LYS A 79 5.10 -10.59 -8.42
CA LYS A 79 5.01 -11.51 -9.56
C LYS A 79 6.09 -11.13 -10.56
N GLN A 80 7.09 -11.98 -10.75
CA GLN A 80 8.18 -11.74 -11.69
C GLN A 80 7.84 -12.33 -13.07
N GLY A 81 7.71 -11.48 -14.08
CA GLY A 81 7.61 -11.91 -15.47
C GLY A 81 8.96 -11.91 -16.19
N VAL A 82 8.94 -12.31 -17.47
CA VAL A 82 10.16 -12.38 -18.29
C VAL A 82 10.78 -10.99 -18.51
N ARG A 83 9.97 -10.00 -18.86
CA ARG A 83 10.42 -8.61 -19.11
C ARG A 83 10.03 -7.62 -18.03
N PHE A 84 8.83 -7.79 -17.47
CA PHE A 84 8.26 -6.88 -16.49
C PHE A 84 7.80 -7.67 -15.28
N SER A 85 7.73 -7.01 -14.14
CA SER A 85 7.17 -7.53 -12.90
C SER A 85 5.90 -6.77 -12.54
N SER A 86 5.06 -7.38 -11.72
CA SER A 86 3.93 -6.73 -11.07
C SER A 86 3.97 -6.90 -9.56
N LEU A 87 3.39 -5.93 -8.86
CA LEU A 87 3.24 -5.91 -7.42
C LEU A 87 1.77 -5.84 -7.05
N ASP A 88 1.35 -6.73 -6.17
CA ASP A 88 0.04 -6.69 -5.52
C ASP A 88 0.26 -6.25 -4.07
N VAL A 89 -0.39 -5.16 -3.64
CA VAL A 89 -0.29 -4.63 -2.28
C VAL A 89 -1.66 -4.61 -1.65
N PHE A 90 -1.83 -5.37 -0.57
CA PHE A 90 -3.10 -5.54 0.11
C PHE A 90 -3.16 -4.69 1.38
N PHE A 91 -4.30 -4.02 1.58
CA PHE A 91 -4.56 -3.20 2.75
C PHE A 91 -5.85 -3.63 3.45
N PHE A 92 -5.97 -3.33 4.74
CA PHE A 92 -7.25 -3.42 5.45
C PHE A 92 -8.28 -2.47 4.83
N GLN A 93 -9.53 -2.93 4.80
CA GLN A 93 -10.69 -2.17 4.34
C GLN A 93 -10.97 -0.95 5.22
N HIS A 94 -10.88 -1.12 6.54
CA HIS A 94 -11.16 -0.06 7.51
C HIS A 94 -9.88 0.54 8.10
N HIS A 95 -9.96 1.81 8.50
CA HIS A 95 -8.82 2.56 9.06
C HIS A 95 -8.36 2.07 10.44
N ASP A 96 -9.19 1.26 11.12
CA ASP A 96 -8.93 0.67 12.42
C ASP A 96 -8.63 -0.83 12.29
N ALA A 97 -7.33 -1.13 12.21
CA ALA A 97 -6.83 -2.51 12.26
C ALA A 97 -7.09 -3.21 13.62
N ASN A 98 -7.51 -2.46 14.65
CA ASN A 98 -7.63 -2.93 16.03
C ASN A 98 -8.97 -3.59 16.37
N TYR A 99 -10.01 -3.42 15.55
CA TYR A 99 -11.37 -3.86 15.89
C TYR A 99 -11.88 -5.07 15.09
N PHE A 100 -11.25 -5.45 13.98
CA PHE A 100 -11.80 -6.44 13.06
C PHE A 100 -10.78 -7.50 12.60
N HIS A 101 -10.10 -8.13 13.55
CA HIS A 101 -9.55 -9.47 13.34
C HIS A 101 -10.46 -10.49 14.01
N ASN A 102 -11.71 -10.59 13.55
CA ASN A 102 -12.50 -11.79 13.77
C ASN A 102 -12.39 -12.65 12.51
N PRO A 103 -11.58 -13.73 12.51
CA PRO A 103 -11.39 -14.58 11.33
C PRO A 103 -12.68 -15.30 10.88
N TYR A 104 -13.79 -15.15 11.62
CA TYR A 104 -15.09 -15.77 11.37
C TYR A 104 -16.18 -14.79 10.91
N GLN A 105 -15.90 -13.49 10.78
CA GLN A 105 -16.90 -12.50 10.36
C GLN A 105 -16.73 -12.19 8.87
N ASN A 106 -17.72 -12.61 8.08
CA ASN A 106 -17.94 -12.36 6.65
C ASN A 106 -16.77 -11.69 5.91
N GLN A 107 -15.94 -12.54 5.30
CA GLN A 107 -14.90 -12.12 4.35
C GLN A 107 -15.59 -11.58 3.09
N GLU A 108 -15.88 -10.28 3.05
CA GLU A 108 -16.03 -9.62 1.75
C GLU A 108 -14.75 -9.85 0.92
N PRO A 109 -14.86 -9.93 -0.42
CA PRO A 109 -13.73 -10.33 -1.25
C PRO A 109 -12.54 -9.38 -1.02
N PHE A 110 -11.40 -9.96 -0.62
CA PHE A 110 -10.11 -9.31 -0.35
C PHE A 110 -9.63 -8.35 -1.45
N ASP A 111 -10.19 -8.43 -2.66
CA ASP A 111 -9.77 -7.69 -3.85
C ASP A 111 -10.10 -6.19 -3.83
N GLN A 112 -11.03 -5.72 -3.01
CA GLN A 112 -11.44 -4.29 -3.05
C GLN A 112 -10.35 -3.32 -2.52
N HIS A 113 -9.33 -3.82 -1.82
CA HIS A 113 -8.23 -3.02 -1.27
C HIS A 113 -6.86 -3.51 -1.71
N CYS A 114 -6.81 -4.11 -2.89
CA CYS A 114 -5.58 -4.48 -3.56
C CYS A 114 -5.15 -3.37 -4.52
N TRP A 115 -3.95 -2.84 -4.33
CA TRP A 115 -3.28 -2.03 -5.34
C TRP A 115 -2.46 -2.95 -6.24
N HIS A 116 -2.82 -2.98 -7.52
CA HIS A 116 -2.07 -3.69 -8.55
C HIS A 116 -1.18 -2.70 -9.31
N LEU A 117 0.14 -2.91 -9.26
CA LEU A 117 1.12 -2.14 -10.02
C LEU A 117 1.79 -3.05 -11.04
N ALA A 118 1.54 -2.83 -12.33
CA ALA A 118 2.10 -3.64 -13.40
C ALA A 118 3.19 -2.90 -14.19
N GLY A 119 3.81 -3.63 -15.13
CA GLY A 119 4.79 -3.03 -16.05
C GLY A 119 6.07 -2.53 -15.39
N LEU A 120 6.35 -2.94 -14.15
CA LEU A 120 7.51 -2.48 -13.41
C LEU A 120 8.78 -3.14 -13.95
N ASN A 121 9.87 -2.38 -13.98
CA ASN A 121 11.18 -2.98 -14.24
C ASN A 121 11.56 -3.88 -13.04
N LYS A 122 12.37 -4.92 -13.28
CA LYS A 122 12.68 -5.93 -12.25
C LYS A 122 13.40 -5.35 -11.03
N GLU A 123 14.32 -4.40 -11.26
CA GLU A 123 15.12 -3.79 -10.20
C GLU A 123 14.27 -2.89 -9.28
N GLN A 124 13.43 -2.03 -9.86
CA GLN A 124 12.47 -1.19 -9.14
C GLN A 124 11.45 -2.04 -8.42
N ALA A 125 10.89 -3.05 -9.08
CA ALA A 125 9.94 -3.98 -8.46
C ALA A 125 10.57 -4.67 -7.24
N GLY A 126 11.84 -5.11 -7.35
CA GLY A 126 12.59 -5.69 -6.24
C GLY A 126 12.83 -4.71 -5.09
N LYS A 127 13.24 -3.47 -5.39
CA LYS A 127 13.45 -2.42 -4.38
C LYS A 127 12.17 -2.05 -3.64
N VAL A 128 11.08 -1.83 -4.38
CA VAL A 128 9.76 -1.52 -3.83
C VAL A 128 9.25 -2.68 -3.00
N TYR A 129 9.35 -3.91 -3.51
CA TYR A 129 8.95 -5.13 -2.80
C TYR A 129 9.70 -5.29 -1.47
N ALA A 130 11.03 -5.14 -1.48
CA ALA A 130 11.84 -5.26 -0.28
C ALA A 130 11.44 -4.25 0.79
N ASN A 131 11.18 -2.99 0.40
CA ASN A 131 10.69 -1.97 1.32
C ASN A 131 9.31 -2.34 1.89
N LEU A 132 8.35 -2.70 1.02
CA LEU A 132 7.01 -3.12 1.46
C LEU A 132 7.04 -4.33 2.40
N LYS A 133 7.89 -5.33 2.12
CA LYS A 133 8.07 -6.50 3.00
C LYS A 133 8.66 -6.11 4.35
N SER A 134 9.60 -5.18 4.38
CA SER A 134 10.13 -4.65 5.65
C SER A 134 9.03 -3.98 6.47
N LYS A 135 8.20 -3.12 5.86
CA LYS A 135 7.04 -2.50 6.53
C LYS A 135 6.00 -3.54 6.97
N GLU A 136 5.76 -4.57 6.16
CA GLU A 136 4.84 -5.66 6.48
C GLU A 136 5.28 -6.40 7.76
N CYS A 137 6.56 -6.78 7.86
CA CYS A 137 7.10 -7.45 9.04
C CYS A 137 6.97 -6.55 10.29
N GLU A 138 7.43 -5.30 10.19
CA GLU A 138 7.38 -4.33 11.29
C GLU A 138 5.96 -4.17 11.85
N TRP A 139 4.96 -4.03 10.98
CA TRP A 139 3.59 -3.84 11.42
C TRP A 139 2.86 -5.11 11.83
N LYS A 140 3.28 -6.29 11.34
CA LYS A 140 2.81 -7.58 11.87
C LYS A 140 3.26 -7.77 13.32
N GLU A 141 4.51 -7.45 13.63
CA GLU A 141 5.05 -7.50 14.99
C GLU A 141 4.31 -6.52 15.91
N LYS A 142 4.19 -5.24 15.50
CA LYS A 142 3.44 -4.23 16.28
C LYS A 142 2.00 -4.60 16.54
N ARG A 143 1.29 -5.19 15.57
CA ARG A 143 -0.09 -5.67 15.76
C ARG A 143 -0.16 -6.83 16.74
N LEU A 144 0.81 -7.74 16.71
CA LEU A 144 0.90 -8.84 17.68
C LEU A 144 1.13 -8.30 19.09
N GLU A 145 2.03 -7.33 19.26
CA GLU A 145 2.28 -6.67 20.54
C GLU A 145 1.01 -6.01 21.10
N GLN A 146 0.32 -5.21 20.27
CA GLN A 146 -0.95 -4.57 20.63
C GLN A 146 -2.02 -5.58 21.03
N TYR A 147 -2.13 -6.70 20.30
CA TYR A 147 -3.07 -7.77 20.62
C TYR A 147 -2.73 -8.41 21.98
N VAL A 148 -1.47 -8.71 22.24
CA VAL A 148 -1.01 -9.27 23.52
C VAL A 148 -1.28 -8.28 24.67
N GLU A 149 -1.05 -6.98 24.48
CA GLU A 149 -1.38 -5.96 25.47
C GLU A 149 -2.89 -5.88 25.77
N LEU A 150 -3.74 -5.90 24.74
CA LEU A 150 -5.19 -5.93 24.90
C LEU A 150 -5.69 -7.17 25.66
N MET A 151 -5.01 -8.30 25.49
CA MET A 151 -5.32 -9.55 26.19
C MET A 151 -4.82 -9.55 27.65
N LYS A 152 -3.88 -8.68 28.01
CA LYS A 152 -3.36 -8.53 29.38
C LYS A 152 -4.23 -7.62 30.27
N ILE A 153 -5.24 -6.94 29.75
CA ILE A 153 -6.12 -6.04 30.51
C ILE A 153 -7.06 -6.89 31.40
N PRO A 154 -6.87 -6.92 32.74
CA PRO A 154 -7.77 -7.64 33.63
C PRO A 154 -9.13 -6.92 33.65
N GLY A 155 -10.22 -7.65 33.40
CA GLY A 155 -11.58 -7.11 33.45
C GLY A 155 -12.31 -6.97 32.10
N ARG A 156 -11.73 -7.41 30.97
CA ARG A 156 -12.59 -7.76 29.81
C ARG A 156 -13.47 -8.94 30.23
N PRO A 157 -14.81 -8.87 30.09
CA PRO A 157 -15.66 -10.02 30.37
C PRO A 157 -15.29 -11.14 29.40
N GLY A 158 -14.47 -12.07 29.88
CA GLY A 158 -14.34 -13.41 29.32
C GLY A 158 -15.69 -14.08 29.49
N GLY A 159 -16.50 -14.02 28.44
CA GLY A 159 -17.89 -14.44 28.49
C GLY A 159 -18.53 -14.52 27.11
N MET A 160 -17.81 -14.98 26.09
CA MET A 160 -18.47 -15.66 24.98
C MET A 160 -18.10 -17.14 25.10
N GLY A 161 -19.11 -17.93 25.46
CA GLY A 161 -19.00 -19.34 25.78
C GLY A 161 -18.25 -20.13 24.72
N GLY A 162 -17.26 -20.88 25.19
CA GLY A 162 -16.78 -22.04 24.46
C GLY A 162 -17.93 -23.00 24.27
N GLY A 163 -18.55 -22.95 23.09
CA GLY A 163 -19.28 -24.08 22.54
C GLY A 163 -18.28 -25.23 22.38
N MET A 164 -18.40 -26.23 23.24
CA MET A 164 -17.68 -27.48 23.17
C MET A 164 -17.86 -28.08 21.76
N PRO A 165 -16.79 -28.48 21.04
CA PRO A 165 -16.98 -29.16 19.77
C PRO A 165 -17.63 -30.54 20.01
N PRO A 166 -18.62 -30.95 19.20
CA PRO A 166 -19.27 -32.24 19.34
C PRO A 166 -18.28 -33.38 19.07
N ARG A 167 -18.45 -34.48 19.81
CA ARG A 167 -17.70 -35.74 19.65
C ARG A 167 -18.04 -36.43 18.33
#